data_AF-L9KUZ1-F1
#
_entry.id   AF-L9KUZ1-F1
#
_cell.length_a   1.000
_cell.length_b   1.000
_cell.length_c   1.000
_cell.angle_alpha   90.00
_cell.angle_beta   90.00
_cell.angle_gamma   90.00
#
_symmetry.space_group_name_H-M   'P 1'
#
loop_
_entity.id
_entity.type
_entity.pdbx_description
1 polymer ?
#
loop_
_entity_poly.entity_id
_entity_poly.type
_entity_poly.pdbx_seq_one_letter_code
_entity_poly.pdbx_strand_id
1 'polypeptide(L)'
;MFLGLWEAFYFQKFNISGSAVELPVQSSINESWVIPDEIRYGQDLMLLANLLKSVVLVCSSLAILVTWVRAPYPHFLRTCYNLSAFFLCLGSGCTVGTVSWNVIVDFHGETTLEFPLSFPIDKDVLKKKHLSYVLPLGILTGSMSLMSAGIFLYQTDYLVKLNQVKPMMEAKNSKPKI
;
A
#
# COMPACT_ATOMS: atom_id res chain seq x y z
N MET A 1 1.86 16.46 -19.24
CA MET A 1 2.52 16.46 -17.92
C MET A 1 1.94 15.31 -17.11
N PHE A 2 2.78 14.57 -16.39
CA PHE A 2 2.38 13.53 -15.44
C PHE A 2 2.75 14.01 -14.05
N LEU A 3 1.77 14.04 -13.14
CA LEU A 3 2.00 14.39 -11.75
C LEU A 3 1.88 13.11 -10.91
N GLY A 4 3.00 12.67 -10.33
CA GLY A 4 3.03 11.65 -9.28
C GLY A 4 2.83 12.26 -7.90
N LEU A 5 2.85 11.42 -6.87
CA LEU A 5 2.74 11.87 -5.47
C LEU A 5 3.97 12.67 -5.02
N TRP A 6 5.17 12.29 -5.50
CA TRP A 6 6.45 12.86 -5.07
C TRP A 6 7.20 13.61 -6.17
N GLU A 7 6.85 13.35 -7.44
CA GLU A 7 7.59 13.85 -8.59
C GLU A 7 6.62 14.27 -9.69
N ALA A 8 6.98 15.34 -10.38
CA ALA A 8 6.28 15.86 -11.54
C ALA A 8 7.15 15.65 -12.77
N PHE A 9 6.59 15.02 -13.80
CA PHE A 9 7.23 14.80 -15.08
C PHE A 9 6.54 15.64 -16.16
N TYR A 10 7.30 16.42 -16.90
CA TYR A 10 6.73 17.29 -17.92
C TYR A 10 7.63 17.42 -19.13
N PHE A 11 7.04 17.79 -20.26
CA PHE A 11 7.79 18.06 -21.48
C PHE A 11 7.93 19.57 -21.64
N GLN A 12 9.16 20.05 -21.64
CA GLN A 12 9.47 21.45 -21.88
C GLN A 12 9.92 21.63 -23.33
N LYS A 13 9.30 22.58 -24.03
CA LYS A 13 9.69 22.95 -25.39
C LYS A 13 10.92 23.86 -25.34
N PHE A 14 12.03 23.39 -25.88
CA PHE A 14 13.22 24.20 -26.11
C PHE A 14 13.33 24.51 -27.60
N ASN A 15 13.60 25.78 -27.91
CA ASN A 15 13.92 26.17 -29.28
C ASN A 15 15.44 26.13 -29.44
N ILE A 16 15.96 25.01 -29.96
CA ILE A 16 17.39 24.84 -30.22
C ILE A 16 17.60 25.01 -31.72
N SER A 17 18.28 26.09 -32.10
CA SER A 17 18.65 26.38 -33.50
C SER A 17 17.48 26.36 -34.50
N GLY A 18 16.31 26.89 -34.10
CA GLY A 18 15.14 27.00 -34.97
C GLY A 18 14.28 25.74 -35.06
N SER A 19 14.66 24.65 -34.37
CA SER A 19 13.83 23.47 -34.19
C SER A 19 13.23 23.45 -32.78
N ALA A 20 11.90 23.31 -32.69
CA ALA A 20 11.23 23.09 -31.43
C ALA A 20 11.43 21.63 -30.99
N VAL A 21 12.27 21.42 -29.98
CA VAL A 21 12.54 20.11 -29.38
C VAL A 21 11.80 20.01 -28.05
N GLU A 22 11.00 18.97 -27.87
CA GLU A 22 10.34 18.66 -26.60
C GLU A 22 11.26 17.76 -25.77
N LEU A 23 11.76 18.27 -24.64
CA LEU A 23 12.59 17.51 -23.72
C LEU A 23 11.80 17.12 -22.46
N PRO A 24 11.86 15.84 -22.04
CA PRO A 24 11.31 15.43 -20.76
C PRO A 24 12.15 15.99 -19.61
N VAL A 25 11.50 16.65 -18.66
CA VAL A 25 12.08 17.19 -17.45
C VAL A 25 11.34 16.59 -16.26
N GLN A 26 12.11 16.06 -15.30
CA GLN A 26 11.61 15.52 -14.04
C GLN A 26 11.95 16.52 -12.94
N SER A 27 10.95 16.94 -12.18
CA SER A 27 11.11 17.80 -11.01
C SER A 27 10.58 17.06 -9.79
N SER A 28 11.37 17.00 -8.72
CA SER A 28 10.83 16.59 -7.43
C SER A 28 9.85 17.66 -6.93
N ILE A 29 8.76 17.19 -6.33
CA ILE A 29 7.83 18.06 -5.61
C ILE A 29 8.43 18.23 -4.21
N ASN A 30 8.91 19.44 -3.91
CA ASN A 30 9.56 19.78 -2.65
C ASN A 30 8.81 20.94 -1.97
N GLU A 31 9.32 21.41 -0.82
CA GLU A 31 8.73 22.50 -0.05
C GLU A 31 8.64 23.85 -0.79
N SER A 32 9.30 24.02 -1.95
CA SER A 32 9.14 25.22 -2.76
C SER A 32 7.85 25.19 -3.62
N TRP A 33 7.11 24.08 -3.61
CA TRP A 33 5.78 23.96 -4.20
C TRP A 33 4.72 24.16 -3.12
N VAL A 34 3.63 24.85 -3.45
CA VAL A 34 2.44 24.88 -2.58
C VAL A 34 1.75 23.53 -2.72
N ILE A 35 2.14 22.58 -1.86
CA ILE A 35 1.56 21.24 -1.85
C ILE A 35 0.17 21.33 -1.21
N PRO A 36 -0.92 21.03 -1.94
CA PRO A 36 -2.26 21.01 -1.37
C PRO A 36 -2.38 19.87 -0.36
N ASP A 37 -3.19 20.08 0.67
CA ASP A 37 -3.37 19.14 1.77
C ASP A 37 -3.79 17.74 1.28
N GLU A 38 -4.54 17.66 0.18
CA GLU A 38 -4.96 16.40 -0.44
C GLU A 38 -3.79 15.52 -0.89
N ILE A 39 -2.75 16.11 -1.48
CA ILE A 39 -1.56 15.37 -1.91
C ILE A 39 -0.77 14.92 -0.69
N ARG A 40 -0.69 15.77 0.33
CA ARG A 40 -0.03 15.45 1.60
C ARG A 40 -0.72 14.30 2.32
N TYR A 41 -2.04 14.30 2.41
CA TYR A 41 -2.80 13.16 2.93
C TYR A 41 -2.58 11.90 2.09
N GLY A 42 -2.57 12.01 0.76
CA GLY A 42 -2.27 10.86 -0.11
C GLY A 42 -0.87 10.29 0.12
N GLN A 43 0.13 11.15 0.32
CA GLN A 43 1.50 10.78 0.67
C GLN A 43 1.56 10.04 2.00
N ASP A 44 0.91 10.58 3.04
CA ASP A 44 0.86 9.99 4.37
C ASP A 44 0.15 8.62 4.35
N LEU A 45 -0.98 8.49 3.64
CA LEU A 45 -1.68 7.22 3.47
C LEU A 45 -0.83 6.18 2.74
N MET A 46 -0.06 6.59 1.73
CA MET A 46 0.83 5.70 0.98
C MET A 46 2.02 5.26 1.83
N LEU A 47 2.61 6.17 2.61
CA LEU A 47 3.67 5.85 3.57
C LEU A 47 3.14 4.89 4.65
N LEU A 48 1.96 5.15 5.19
CA LEU A 48 1.31 4.28 6.16
C LEU A 48 1.08 2.88 5.57
N ALA A 49 0.54 2.78 4.35
CA ALA A 49 0.35 1.50 3.68
C ALA A 49 1.66 0.72 3.50
N ASN A 50 2.76 1.41 3.19
CA ASN A 50 4.08 0.78 3.07
C ASN A 50 4.65 0.32 4.42
N LEU A 51 4.50 1.12 5.47
CA LEU A 51 4.92 0.75 6.82
C LEU A 51 4.14 -0.47 7.33
N LEU A 52 2.83 -0.50 7.11
CA LEU A 52 1.99 -1.65 7.48
C LEU A 52 2.44 -2.94 6.77
N LYS A 53 2.77 -2.88 5.47
CA LYS A 53 3.32 -4.03 4.73
C LYS A 53 4.66 -4.50 5.29
N SER A 54 5.52 -3.59 5.74
CA SER A 54 6.79 -3.95 6.40
C SER A 54 6.54 -4.74 7.70
N VAL A 55 5.59 -4.30 8.53
CA VAL A 55 5.19 -5.01 9.75
C VAL A 55 4.65 -6.41 9.43
N VAL A 56 3.80 -6.53 8.41
CA VAL A 56 3.28 -7.82 7.93
C VAL A 56 4.43 -8.76 7.54
N LEU A 57 5.45 -8.25 6.86
CA LEU A 57 6.60 -9.04 6.43
C LEU A 57 7.40 -9.59 7.62
N VAL A 58 7.57 -8.78 8.67
CA VAL A 58 8.21 -9.22 9.93
C VAL A 58 7.36 -10.27 10.64
N CYS A 59 6.05 -10.06 10.79
CA CYS A 59 5.17 -11.05 11.42
C CYS A 59 5.15 -12.38 10.64
N SER A 60 5.17 -12.31 9.31
CA SER A 60 5.14 -13.49 8.43
C SER A 60 6.47 -14.26 8.50
N SER A 61 7.61 -13.57 8.52
CA SER A 61 8.92 -14.21 8.63
C SER A 61 9.12 -14.89 9.98
N LEU A 62 8.67 -14.27 11.08
CA LEU A 62 8.66 -14.88 12.40
C LEU A 62 7.77 -16.13 12.43
N ALA A 63 6.59 -16.08 11.80
CA ALA A 63 5.71 -17.24 11.72
C ALA A 63 6.32 -18.41 10.94
N ILE A 64 7.02 -18.12 9.83
CA ILE A 64 7.76 -19.14 9.05
C ILE A 64 8.88 -19.74 9.89
N LEU A 65 9.66 -18.92 10.59
CA LEU A 65 10.77 -19.38 11.44
C LEU A 65 10.28 -20.29 12.56
N VAL A 66 9.23 -19.90 13.27
CA VAL A 66 8.62 -20.71 14.34
C VAL A 66 8.12 -22.05 13.82
N THR A 67 7.52 -22.04 12.61
CA THR A 67 7.06 -23.26 11.94
C THR A 67 8.24 -24.16 11.56
N TRP A 68 9.34 -23.59 11.08
CA TRP A 68 10.53 -24.33 10.67
C TRP A 68 11.23 -25.00 11.87
N VAL A 69 11.35 -24.30 12.98
CA VAL A 69 11.90 -24.83 14.25
C VAL A 69 10.94 -25.83 14.92
N ARG A 70 9.73 -26.04 14.35
CA ARG A 70 8.67 -26.90 14.90
C ARG A 70 8.31 -26.56 16.35
N ALA A 71 8.44 -25.29 16.73
CA ALA A 71 8.18 -24.86 18.09
C ALA A 71 6.66 -24.89 18.38
N PRO A 72 6.23 -25.38 19.55
CA PRO A 72 4.81 -25.59 19.87
C PRO A 72 4.15 -24.31 20.37
N TYR A 73 4.20 -23.22 19.59
CA TYR A 73 3.59 -21.92 19.94
C TYR A 73 2.42 -21.57 19.01
N PRO A 74 1.30 -22.34 19.03
CA PRO A 74 0.17 -22.13 18.14
C PRO A 74 -0.54 -20.80 18.38
N HIS A 75 -0.55 -20.30 19.63
CA HIS A 75 -1.13 -19.01 19.96
C HIS A 75 -0.34 -17.86 19.33
N PHE A 76 1.00 -17.93 19.36
CA PHE A 76 1.87 -16.92 18.75
C PHE A 76 1.66 -16.84 17.24
N LEU A 77 1.62 -18.00 16.57
CA LEU A 77 1.34 -18.10 15.12
C LEU A 77 -0.02 -17.48 14.76
N ARG A 78 -1.06 -17.78 15.55
CA ARG A 78 -2.39 -17.19 15.36
C ARG A 78 -2.36 -15.67 15.48
N THR A 79 -1.71 -15.13 16.50
CA THR A 79 -1.60 -13.68 16.69
C THR A 79 -0.86 -13.03 15.51
N CYS A 80 0.25 -13.62 15.05
CA CYS A 80 0.98 -13.13 13.89
C CYS A 80 0.13 -13.12 12.61
N TYR A 81 -0.59 -14.20 12.30
CA TYR A 81 -1.43 -14.26 11.10
C TYR A 81 -2.63 -13.32 11.16
N ASN A 82 -3.29 -13.20 12.31
CA ASN A 82 -4.40 -12.25 12.47
C ASN A 82 -3.93 -10.80 12.36
N LEU A 83 -2.79 -10.47 12.97
CA LEU A 83 -2.20 -9.14 12.89
C LEU A 83 -1.78 -8.81 11.46
N SER A 84 -1.16 -9.77 10.75
CA SER A 84 -0.82 -9.64 9.33
C SER A 84 -2.06 -9.40 8.47
N ALA A 85 -3.13 -10.17 8.65
CA ALA A 85 -4.38 -10.00 7.90
C ALA A 85 -5.01 -8.62 8.16
N PHE A 86 -5.05 -8.18 9.43
CA PHE A 86 -5.56 -6.86 9.80
C PHE A 86 -4.78 -5.73 9.13
N PHE A 87 -3.44 -5.76 9.19
CA PHE A 87 -2.60 -4.74 8.58
C PHE A 87 -2.63 -4.75 7.05
N LEU A 88 -2.78 -5.92 6.42
CA LEU A 88 -2.98 -6.01 4.96
C LEU A 88 -4.33 -5.43 4.53
N CYS A 89 -5.40 -5.64 5.29
CA CYS A 89 -6.70 -5.04 5.04
C CYS A 89 -6.66 -3.52 5.22
N LEU A 90 -6.05 -3.05 6.32
CA LEU A 90 -5.90 -1.62 6.61
C LEU A 90 -5.06 -0.93 5.52
N GLY A 91 -3.89 -1.49 5.18
CA GLY A 91 -3.02 -0.94 4.14
C GLY A 91 -3.65 -0.98 2.75
N SER A 92 -4.42 -2.01 2.43
CA SER A 92 -5.21 -2.08 1.19
C SER A 92 -6.26 -0.97 1.15
N GLY A 93 -6.99 -0.76 2.26
CA GLY A 93 -7.95 0.34 2.41
C GLY A 93 -7.31 1.71 2.19
N CYS A 94 -6.13 1.96 2.78
CA CYS A 94 -5.38 3.20 2.54
C CYS A 94 -4.99 3.38 1.07
N THR A 95 -4.54 2.31 0.41
CA THR A 95 -4.13 2.35 -1.00
C THR A 95 -5.32 2.64 -1.91
N VAL A 96 -6.42 1.89 -1.74
CA VAL A 96 -7.65 2.08 -2.52
C VAL A 96 -8.25 3.46 -2.25
N GLY A 97 -8.33 3.90 -1.00
CA GLY A 97 -8.82 5.22 -0.64
C GLY A 97 -8.04 6.35 -1.33
N THR A 98 -6.71 6.27 -1.31
CA THR A 98 -5.83 7.26 -1.96
C THR A 98 -6.00 7.28 -3.47
N VAL A 99 -6.13 6.09 -4.08
CA VAL A 99 -6.29 5.93 -5.53
C VAL A 99 -7.68 6.39 -5.98
N SER A 100 -8.74 6.01 -5.27
CA SER A 100 -10.12 6.42 -5.54
C SER A 100 -10.29 7.93 -5.35
N TRP A 101 -9.70 8.51 -4.30
CA TRP A 101 -9.71 9.97 -4.11
C TRP A 101 -9.03 10.68 -5.28
N ASN A 102 -7.85 10.20 -5.70
CA ASN A 102 -7.16 10.72 -6.88
C ASN A 102 -8.05 10.70 -8.12
N VAL A 103 -8.80 9.62 -8.35
CA VAL A 103 -9.72 9.50 -9.49
C VAL A 103 -10.89 10.48 -9.37
N ILE A 104 -11.50 10.60 -8.20
CA ILE A 104 -12.65 11.50 -7.98
C ILE A 104 -12.24 12.95 -8.23
N VAL A 105 -11.12 13.39 -7.66
CA VAL A 105 -10.59 14.75 -7.87
C VAL A 105 -10.26 15.00 -9.36
N ASP A 106 -9.73 14.00 -10.06
CA ASP A 106 -9.42 14.08 -11.49
C ASP A 106 -10.70 14.18 -12.35
N PHE A 107 -11.77 13.45 -12.00
CA PHE A 107 -13.07 13.52 -12.68
C PHE A 107 -13.80 14.84 -12.46
N HIS A 108 -13.71 15.42 -11.26
CA HIS A 108 -14.38 16.68 -10.94
C HIS A 108 -13.60 17.91 -11.41
N GLY A 109 -12.35 17.77 -11.86
CA GLY A 109 -11.53 18.89 -12.36
C GLY A 109 -11.11 19.89 -11.28
N GLU A 110 -11.49 19.64 -10.03
CA GLU A 110 -11.17 20.40 -8.81
C GLU A 110 -9.75 20.06 -8.33
N THR A 111 -8.76 20.10 -9.22
CA THR A 111 -7.37 19.96 -8.78
C THR A 111 -6.94 21.23 -8.06
N THR A 112 -6.93 21.19 -6.72
CA THR A 112 -6.47 22.26 -5.81
C THR A 112 -4.96 22.50 -5.87
N LEU A 113 -4.24 21.84 -6.78
CA LEU A 113 -2.80 21.98 -6.97
C LEU A 113 -2.45 23.33 -7.59
N GLU A 114 -1.83 24.21 -6.81
CA GLU A 114 -1.27 25.45 -7.31
C GLU A 114 0.22 25.27 -7.67
N PHE A 115 0.56 25.45 -8.95
CA PHE A 115 1.95 25.49 -9.36
C PHE A 115 2.65 26.74 -8.82
N PRO A 116 3.93 26.63 -8.39
CA PRO A 116 4.71 27.81 -8.07
C PRO A 116 4.85 28.72 -9.30
N LEU A 117 4.90 30.04 -9.08
CA LEU A 117 4.94 31.07 -10.13
C LEU A 117 6.12 30.92 -11.11
N SER A 118 7.17 30.20 -10.72
CA SER A 118 8.35 29.90 -11.54
C SER A 118 8.20 28.66 -12.43
N PHE A 119 7.05 27.97 -12.39
CA PHE A 119 6.87 26.73 -13.13
C PHE A 119 6.57 27.03 -14.63
N PRO A 120 7.31 26.42 -15.57
CA PRO A 120 7.29 26.81 -16.98
C PRO A 120 6.06 26.32 -17.77
N ILE A 121 5.08 25.68 -17.11
CA ILE A 121 3.93 25.05 -17.77
C ILE A 121 2.63 25.54 -17.16
N ASP A 122 1.71 25.92 -18.06
CA ASP A 122 0.40 26.45 -17.70
C ASP A 122 -0.53 25.38 -17.13
N LYS A 123 -1.36 25.79 -16.16
CA LYS A 123 -2.33 24.92 -15.45
C LYS A 123 -3.32 24.24 -16.39
N ASP A 124 -3.61 24.86 -17.54
CA ASP A 124 -4.57 24.35 -18.52
C ASP A 124 -4.10 23.07 -19.25
N VAL A 125 -2.79 22.82 -19.27
CA VAL A 125 -2.21 21.57 -19.81
C VAL A 125 -2.48 20.38 -18.87
N LEU A 126 -2.84 20.64 -17.61
CA LEU A 126 -3.15 19.62 -16.60
C LEU A 126 -4.56 19.04 -16.77
N LYS A 127 -5.50 19.77 -17.36
CA LYS A 127 -6.92 19.35 -17.55
C LYS A 127 -7.09 18.10 -18.43
N LYS A 128 -6.08 17.71 -19.21
CA LYS A 128 -6.03 16.44 -19.95
C LYS A 128 -5.04 15.49 -19.28
N LYS A 129 -5.30 15.14 -18.02
CA LYS A 129 -4.53 14.10 -17.34
C LYS A 129 -5.04 12.74 -17.84
N HIS A 130 -4.20 12.02 -18.60
CA HIS A 130 -4.48 10.63 -18.89
C HIS A 130 -4.33 9.83 -17.59
N LEU A 131 -5.31 8.97 -17.31
CA LEU A 131 -5.27 7.94 -16.27
C LEU A 131 -3.87 7.29 -16.23
N SER A 132 -3.09 7.68 -15.23
CA SER A 132 -1.68 7.30 -15.14
C SER A 132 -1.55 5.82 -14.79
N TYR A 133 -0.43 5.19 -15.19
CA TYR A 133 -0.08 3.79 -14.91
C TYR A 133 -0.14 3.42 -13.41
N VAL A 134 -0.13 4.42 -12.54
CA VAL A 134 -0.27 4.27 -11.08
C VAL A 134 -1.65 3.71 -10.67
N LEU A 135 -2.71 3.98 -11.44
CA LEU A 135 -4.05 3.47 -11.15
C LEU A 135 -4.13 1.93 -11.24
N PRO A 136 -3.84 1.29 -12.40
CA PRO A 136 -3.87 -0.17 -12.50
C PRO A 136 -2.87 -0.83 -11.55
N LEU A 137 -1.73 -0.20 -11.28
CA LEU A 137 -0.74 -0.69 -10.33
C LEU A 137 -1.26 -0.70 -8.89
N GLY A 138 -1.98 0.35 -8.49
CA GLY A 138 -2.63 0.45 -7.18
C GLY A 138 -3.73 -0.62 -7.00
N ILE A 139 -4.54 -0.84 -8.04
CA ILE A 139 -5.59 -1.88 -8.05
C ILE A 139 -4.97 -3.27 -7.92
N LEU A 140 -3.92 -3.56 -8.70
CA LEU A 140 -3.22 -4.86 -8.64
C LEU A 140 -2.59 -5.11 -7.27
N THR A 141 -1.96 -4.08 -6.70
CA THR A 141 -1.34 -4.18 -5.37
C THR A 141 -2.40 -4.42 -4.29
N GLY A 142 -3.52 -3.69 -4.35
CA GLY A 142 -4.64 -3.86 -3.42
C GLY A 142 -5.28 -5.25 -3.50
N SER A 143 -5.50 -5.77 -4.71
CA SER A 143 -6.09 -7.10 -4.89
C SER A 143 -5.18 -8.23 -4.39
N MET A 144 -3.88 -8.16 -4.68
CA MET A 144 -2.90 -9.12 -4.13
C MET A 144 -2.82 -9.05 -2.60
N SER A 145 -2.90 -7.84 -2.02
CA SER A 145 -2.92 -7.63 -0.58
C SER A 145 -4.16 -8.25 0.08
N LEU A 146 -5.33 -8.14 -0.57
CA LEU A 146 -6.56 -8.76 -0.08
C LEU A 146 -6.53 -10.29 -0.20
N MET A 147 -6.00 -10.82 -1.30
CA MET A 147 -5.85 -12.26 -1.49
C MET A 147 -4.93 -12.86 -0.42
N SER A 148 -3.81 -12.20 -0.12
CA SER A 148 -2.88 -12.64 0.94
C SER A 148 -3.50 -12.55 2.34
N ALA A 149 -4.29 -11.52 2.63
CA ALA A 149 -5.05 -11.44 3.87
C ALA A 149 -6.02 -12.62 4.02
N GLY A 150 -6.72 -13.01 2.94
CA GLY A 150 -7.60 -14.18 2.92
C GLY A 150 -6.87 -15.50 3.22
N ILE A 151 -5.66 -15.67 2.68
CA ILE A 151 -4.82 -16.84 2.96
C ILE A 151 -4.44 -16.88 4.45
N PHE A 152 -4.04 -15.75 5.05
CA PHE A 152 -3.70 -15.70 6.47
C PHE A 152 -4.88 -16.02 7.39
N LEU A 153 -6.08 -15.53 7.06
CA LEU A 153 -7.30 -15.86 7.81
C LEU A 153 -7.63 -17.36 7.73
N TYR A 154 -7.54 -17.95 6.54
CA TYR A 154 -7.73 -19.38 6.36
C TYR A 154 -6.71 -20.21 7.17
N GLN A 155 -5.45 -19.77 7.18
CA GLN A 155 -4.38 -20.40 7.97
C GLN A 155 -4.68 -20.35 9.48
N THR A 156 -5.18 -19.21 9.97
CA THR A 156 -5.63 -19.07 11.35
C THR A 156 -6.75 -20.05 11.69
N ASP A 157 -7.78 -20.15 10.85
CA ASP A 157 -8.93 -21.05 11.08
C ASP A 157 -8.49 -22.52 11.09
N TYR A 158 -7.58 -22.88 10.20
CA TYR A 158 -6.97 -24.21 10.18
C TYR A 158 -6.23 -24.51 11.50
N LEU A 159 -5.42 -23.56 12.00
CA LEU A 159 -4.75 -23.69 13.29
C LEU A 159 -5.72 -23.78 14.47
N VAL A 160 -6.86 -23.08 14.42
CA VAL A 160 -7.92 -23.22 15.43
C VAL A 160 -8.45 -24.64 15.46
N LYS A 161 -8.83 -25.18 14.29
CA LYS A 161 -9.35 -26.55 14.17
C LYS A 161 -8.32 -27.59 14.62
N LEU A 162 -7.05 -27.43 14.23
CA LEU A 162 -5.99 -28.38 14.60
C LEU A 162 -5.76 -28.45 16.11
N ASN A 163 -5.78 -27.30 16.80
CA ASN A 163 -5.59 -27.27 18.25
C ASN A 163 -6.82 -27.77 19.03
N GLN A 164 -8.02 -27.67 18.47
CA GLN A 164 -9.25 -28.23 19.06
C GLN A 164 -9.33 -29.76 18.95
N VAL A 165 -8.63 -30.38 17.98
CA VAL A 165 -8.55 -31.85 17.84
C VAL A 165 -7.47 -32.45 18.75
N LYS A 166 -6.45 -31.67 19.14
CA LYS A 166 -5.36 -32.11 20.01
C LYS A 166 -5.58 -32.19 21.54
N PRO A 167 -6.67 -31.73 22.19
CA PRO A 167 -6.74 -31.70 23.65
C PRO A 167 -7.27 -32.99 24.31
N MET A 168 -7.56 -34.07 23.55
CA MET A 168 -8.20 -35.27 24.14
C MET A 168 -7.26 -36.44 24.46
N MET A 169 -5.97 -36.36 24.12
CA MET A 169 -5.02 -37.46 24.38
C MET A 169 -4.28 -37.37 25.73
N GLU A 170 -4.26 -36.22 26.39
CA GLU A 170 -3.57 -36.07 27.70
C GLU A 170 -4.48 -36.32 28.92
N ALA A 171 -5.81 -36.33 28.75
CA ALA A 171 -6.74 -36.57 29.86
C ALA A 171 -6.86 -38.04 30.30
N LYS A 172 -6.16 -38.99 29.64
CA LYS A 172 -6.35 -40.44 29.89
C LYS A 172 -5.26 -41.09 30.75
N ASN A 173 -4.22 -40.37 31.15
CA ASN A 173 -3.10 -40.93 31.93
C ASN A 173 -3.04 -40.55 33.42
N SER A 174 -4.03 -39.83 33.95
CA SER A 174 -4.15 -39.64 35.41
C SER A 174 -5.23 -40.57 36.00
N LYS A 175 -4.89 -41.84 36.22
CA LYS A 175 -5.55 -42.63 37.27
C LYS A 175 -4.61 -42.71 38.49
N PRO A 176 -5.10 -42.46 39.71
CA PRO A 176 -4.29 -42.48 40.91
C PRO A 176 -3.85 -43.91 41.23
N LYS A 177 -2.56 -44.10 41.52
CA LYS A 177 -2.08 -45.30 42.21
C LYS A 177 -2.58 -45.21 43.67
N ILE A 178 -3.43 -46.16 44.04
CA ILE A 178 -3.75 -46.49 45.43
C ILE A 178 -2.54 -47.24 46.01
#